data_AF-A0A9D3RIT1-F1
#
_entry.id   AF-A0A9D3RIT1-F1
#
_cell.length_a   1.000
_cell.length_b   1.000
_cell.length_c   1.000
_cell.angle_alpha   90.00
_cell.angle_beta   90.00
_cell.angle_gamma   90.00
#
_symmetry.space_group_name_H-M   'P 1'
#
loop_
_entity.id
_entity.type
_entity.pdbx_description
1 polymer ?
#
loop_
_entity_poly.entity_id
_entity_poly.type
_entity_poly.pdbx_seq_one_letter_code
_entity_poly.pdbx_strand_id
1 'polypeptide(L)'
;MNFKTVVGDELQQLDEENCELRSCVSCLHASIERMEEEKRKLQDETENLTDRLNEELEVQRKVSGKLSHERHKSQKEKECTQELIEDLRKQLELLQLFKLEVETRSGRSTSAGLQEYQTRTREAELEQEVRRLKQDNRGLKEQNDELNGQIITLSIQGAKNLFAASFSESLAAEINSVSRDELMEAIHKQEEINYRLQDYIDRIIVAIMESNPSILEVK
;
A
#
# COMPACT_ATOMS: atom_id res chain seq x y z
N MET A 1 -58.56 -28.88 44.21
CA MET A 1 -57.94 -27.83 43.38
C MET A 1 -58.59 -27.89 42.00
N ASN A 2 -59.04 -26.74 41.49
CA ASN A 2 -60.00 -26.65 40.38
C ASN A 2 -59.31 -26.77 39.02
N PHE A 3 -59.74 -27.74 38.20
CA PHE A 3 -59.31 -27.96 36.82
C PHE A 3 -59.40 -26.69 35.94
N LYS A 4 -60.38 -25.81 36.22
CA LYS A 4 -60.55 -24.52 35.55
C LYS A 4 -59.39 -23.55 35.77
N THR A 5 -58.72 -23.60 36.91
CA THR A 5 -57.61 -22.70 37.22
C THR A 5 -56.36 -23.15 36.46
N VAL A 6 -56.07 -24.45 36.45
CA VAL A 6 -54.94 -25.03 35.71
C VAL A 6 -55.04 -24.75 34.20
N VAL A 7 -56.21 -24.98 33.61
CA VAL A 7 -56.44 -24.70 32.17
C VAL A 7 -56.37 -23.20 31.88
N GLY A 8 -56.76 -22.33 32.81
CA GLY A 8 -56.64 -20.87 32.66
C GLY A 8 -55.19 -20.39 32.67
N ASP A 9 -54.38 -20.94 33.58
CA ASP A 9 -52.96 -20.62 33.70
C ASP A 9 -52.16 -21.09 32.47
N GLU A 10 -52.43 -22.30 31.96
CA GLU A 10 -51.83 -22.82 30.71
C GLU A 10 -52.19 -21.95 29.49
N LEU A 11 -53.43 -21.46 29.42
CA LEU A 11 -53.89 -20.62 28.30
C LEU A 11 -53.25 -19.23 28.33
N GLN A 12 -53.05 -18.66 29.53
CA GLN A 12 -52.34 -17.40 29.71
C GLN A 12 -50.86 -17.53 29.34
N GLN A 13 -50.21 -18.63 29.77
CA GLN A 13 -48.80 -18.89 29.43
C GLN A 13 -48.60 -19.04 27.91
N LEU A 14 -49.50 -19.74 27.23
CA LEU A 14 -49.50 -19.86 25.76
C LEU A 14 -49.73 -18.53 25.03
N ASP A 15 -50.51 -17.61 25.60
CA ASP A 15 -50.76 -16.28 25.03
C ASP A 15 -49.55 -15.35 25.20
N GLU A 16 -48.88 -15.43 26.36
CA GLU A 16 -47.61 -14.75 26.64
C GLU A 16 -46.51 -15.24 25.68
N GLU A 17 -46.33 -16.56 25.54
CA GLU A 17 -45.39 -17.15 24.58
C GLU A 17 -45.71 -16.73 23.13
N ASN A 18 -46.99 -16.69 22.74
CA ASN A 18 -47.38 -16.18 21.42
C ASN A 18 -47.04 -14.70 21.22
N CYS A 19 -47.20 -13.88 22.24
CA CYS A 19 -46.82 -12.46 22.19
C CYS A 19 -45.30 -12.29 22.04
N GLU A 20 -44.51 -13.07 22.77
CA GLU A 20 -43.05 -13.08 22.66
C GLU A 20 -42.59 -13.55 21.29
N LEU A 21 -43.18 -14.64 20.77
CA LEU A 21 -42.89 -15.15 19.43
C LEU A 21 -43.22 -14.12 18.35
N ARG A 22 -44.38 -13.44 18.44
CA ARG A 22 -44.74 -12.37 17.50
C ARG A 22 -43.75 -11.21 17.52
N SER A 23 -43.27 -10.84 18.71
CA SER A 23 -42.26 -9.79 18.88
C SER A 23 -40.91 -10.22 18.29
N CYS A 24 -40.48 -11.46 18.56
CA CYS A 24 -39.26 -12.04 17.99
C CYS A 24 -39.32 -12.09 16.45
N VAL A 25 -40.44 -12.53 15.88
CA VAL A 25 -40.66 -12.53 14.43
C VAL A 25 -40.56 -11.12 13.85
N SER A 26 -41.14 -10.11 14.49
CA SER A 26 -41.03 -8.72 14.05
C SER A 26 -39.59 -8.20 14.08
N CYS A 27 -38.84 -8.50 15.15
CA CYS A 27 -37.42 -8.15 15.23
C CYS A 27 -36.57 -8.84 14.15
N LEU A 28 -36.83 -10.12 13.89
CA LEU A 28 -36.14 -10.88 12.85
C LEU A 28 -36.42 -10.32 11.45
N HIS A 29 -37.68 -9.96 11.15
CA HIS A 29 -38.04 -9.30 9.90
C HIS A 29 -37.27 -7.98 9.70
N ALA A 30 -37.21 -7.12 10.71
CA ALA A 30 -36.46 -5.87 10.64
C ALA A 30 -34.95 -6.11 10.46
N SER A 31 -34.41 -7.20 11.02
CA SER A 31 -33.02 -7.59 10.79
C SER A 31 -32.80 -8.07 9.34
N ILE A 32 -33.72 -8.87 8.79
CA ILE A 32 -33.65 -9.35 7.41
C ILE A 32 -33.68 -8.17 6.44
N GLU A 33 -34.62 -7.23 6.60
CA GLU A 33 -34.73 -6.05 5.73
C GLU A 33 -33.45 -5.20 5.74
N ARG A 34 -32.83 -5.03 6.91
CA ARG A 34 -31.56 -4.30 7.04
C ARG A 34 -30.41 -5.01 6.32
N MET A 35 -30.30 -6.32 6.49
CA MET A 35 -29.28 -7.12 5.81
C MET A 35 -29.48 -7.16 4.30
N GLU A 36 -30.73 -7.19 3.81
CA GLU A 36 -31.03 -7.10 2.39
C GLU A 36 -30.65 -5.75 1.79
N GLU A 37 -30.85 -4.67 2.56
CA GLU A 37 -30.45 -3.33 2.14
C GLU A 37 -28.92 -3.16 2.12
N GLU A 38 -28.22 -3.67 3.13
CA GLU A 38 -26.75 -3.70 3.12
C GLU A 38 -26.21 -4.54 1.96
N LYS A 39 -26.84 -5.69 1.69
CA LYS A 39 -26.50 -6.52 0.53
C LYS A 39 -26.67 -5.75 -0.78
N ARG A 40 -27.78 -5.04 -0.97
CA ARG A 40 -28.00 -4.21 -2.18
C ARG A 40 -26.93 -3.13 -2.32
N LYS A 41 -26.63 -2.40 -1.24
CA LYS A 41 -25.58 -1.36 -1.26
C LYS A 41 -24.22 -1.92 -1.63
N LEU A 42 -23.83 -3.07 -1.05
CA LEU A 42 -22.57 -3.72 -1.36
C LEU A 42 -22.53 -4.24 -2.81
N GLN A 43 -23.66 -4.71 -3.34
CA GLN A 43 -23.78 -5.11 -4.75
C GLN A 43 -23.57 -3.91 -5.67
N ASP A 44 -24.27 -2.80 -5.44
CA ASP A 44 -24.12 -1.56 -6.22
C ASP A 44 -22.67 -1.03 -6.14
N GLU A 45 -22.04 -1.05 -4.96
CA GLU A 45 -20.65 -0.63 -4.80
C GLU A 45 -19.69 -1.55 -5.57
N THR A 46 -19.93 -2.86 -5.55
CA THR A 46 -19.13 -3.84 -6.30
C THR A 46 -19.26 -3.63 -7.81
N GLU A 47 -20.47 -3.36 -8.31
CA GLU A 47 -20.71 -3.06 -9.73
C GLU A 47 -19.98 -1.78 -10.14
N ASN A 48 -20.12 -0.70 -9.36
CA ASN A 48 -19.43 0.57 -9.60
C ASN A 48 -17.89 0.41 -9.60
N LEU A 49 -17.33 -0.36 -8.68
CA LEU A 49 -15.88 -0.63 -8.64
C LEU A 49 -15.43 -1.48 -9.83
N THR A 50 -16.27 -2.42 -10.26
CA THR A 50 -16.00 -3.25 -11.44
C THR A 50 -15.97 -2.42 -12.72
N ASP A 51 -16.92 -1.50 -12.89
CA ASP A 51 -16.96 -0.59 -14.04
C ASP A 51 -15.74 0.34 -14.08
N ARG A 52 -15.39 0.94 -12.94
CA ARG A 52 -14.18 1.78 -12.82
C ARG A 52 -12.90 1.01 -13.14
N LEU A 53 -12.80 -0.25 -12.68
CA LEU A 53 -11.66 -1.11 -12.99
C LEU A 53 -11.58 -1.40 -14.49
N ASN A 54 -12.70 -1.69 -15.14
CA ASN A 54 -12.75 -1.94 -16.57
C ASN A 54 -12.34 -0.70 -17.39
N GLU A 55 -12.80 0.49 -16.99
CA GLU A 55 -12.38 1.76 -17.60
C GLU A 55 -10.87 1.98 -17.47
N GLU A 56 -10.31 1.75 -16.29
CA GLU A 56 -8.87 1.89 -16.05
C GLU A 56 -8.05 0.88 -16.89
N LEU A 57 -8.52 -0.36 -17.02
CA LEU A 57 -7.87 -1.37 -17.87
C LEU A 57 -7.91 -0.99 -19.36
N GLU A 58 -9.01 -0.38 -19.84
CA GLU A 58 -9.10 0.14 -21.21
C GLU A 58 -8.15 1.32 -21.43
N VAL A 59 -8.05 2.23 -20.46
CA VAL A 59 -7.08 3.34 -20.50
C VAL A 59 -5.65 2.80 -20.52
N GLN A 60 -5.32 1.86 -19.63
CA GLN A 60 -4.02 1.21 -19.56
C GLN A 60 -3.65 0.55 -20.89
N ARG A 61 -4.58 -0.19 -21.52
CA ARG A 61 -4.37 -0.81 -22.84
C ARG A 61 -4.08 0.23 -23.91
N LYS A 62 -4.81 1.35 -23.94
CA LYS A 62 -4.59 2.45 -24.89
C LYS A 62 -3.22 3.10 -24.70
N VAL A 63 -2.82 3.37 -23.46
CA VAL A 63 -1.51 3.98 -23.15
C VAL A 63 -0.37 3.03 -23.53
N SER A 64 -0.49 1.74 -23.19
CA SER A 64 0.47 0.71 -23.60
C SER A 64 0.64 0.64 -25.12
N GLY A 65 -0.47 0.67 -25.86
CA GLY A 65 -0.45 0.70 -27.32
C GLY A 65 0.28 1.92 -27.90
N LYS A 66 0.00 3.12 -27.35
CA LYS A 66 0.70 4.37 -27.75
C LYS A 66 2.20 4.30 -27.45
N LEU A 67 2.58 3.82 -26.27
CA LEU A 67 3.98 3.70 -25.86
C LEU A 67 4.76 2.73 -26.76
N SER A 68 4.13 1.61 -27.14
CA SER A 68 4.71 0.64 -28.07
C SER A 68 4.94 1.26 -29.46
N HIS A 69 3.94 2.00 -29.97
CA HIS A 69 4.04 2.70 -31.24
C HIS A 69 5.15 3.75 -31.24
N GLU A 70 5.23 4.57 -30.19
CA GLU A 70 6.24 5.61 -30.04
C GLU A 70 7.66 5.03 -29.91
N ARG A 71 7.81 3.92 -29.18
CA ARG A 71 9.08 3.17 -29.11
C ARG A 71 9.51 2.70 -30.49
N HIS A 72 8.60 2.14 -31.29
CA HIS A 72 8.93 1.67 -32.64
C HIS A 72 9.28 2.82 -33.59
N LYS A 73 8.56 3.95 -33.50
CA LYS A 73 8.86 5.16 -34.27
C LYS A 73 10.25 5.71 -33.92
N SER A 74 10.55 5.86 -32.63
CA SER A 74 11.86 6.32 -32.15
C SER A 74 12.99 5.39 -32.61
N GLN A 75 12.76 4.07 -32.61
CA GLN A 75 13.74 3.11 -33.09
C GLN A 75 14.04 3.28 -34.59
N LYS A 76 13.01 3.48 -35.42
CA LYS A 76 13.19 3.78 -36.86
C LYS A 76 13.94 5.08 -37.08
N GLU A 77 13.61 6.13 -36.34
CA GLU A 77 14.31 7.42 -36.43
C GLU A 77 15.80 7.27 -36.05
N LYS A 78 16.11 6.46 -35.03
CA LYS A 78 17.50 6.13 -34.66
C LYS A 78 18.23 5.40 -35.78
N GLU A 79 17.60 4.41 -36.40
CA GLU A 79 18.16 3.67 -37.53
C GLU A 79 18.44 4.60 -38.73
N CYS A 80 17.47 5.42 -39.14
CA CYS A 80 17.68 6.40 -40.22
C CYS A 80 18.78 7.42 -39.88
N THR A 81 18.84 7.88 -38.63
CA THR A 81 19.90 8.81 -38.19
C THR A 81 21.27 8.14 -38.22
N GLN A 82 21.35 6.87 -37.84
CA GLN A 82 22.58 6.07 -37.87
C GLN A 82 23.07 5.86 -39.31
N GLU A 83 22.17 5.54 -40.24
CA GLU A 83 22.49 5.44 -41.67
C GLU A 83 23.10 6.75 -42.21
N LEU A 84 22.47 7.89 -41.88
CA LEU A 84 22.99 9.21 -42.27
C LEU A 84 24.38 9.48 -41.67
N ILE A 85 24.62 9.11 -40.41
CA ILE A 85 25.93 9.26 -39.77
C ILE A 85 26.98 8.42 -40.51
N GLU A 86 26.65 7.20 -40.91
CA GLU A 86 27.57 6.33 -41.65
C GLU A 86 27.89 6.87 -43.04
N ASP A 87 26.92 7.42 -43.74
CA ASP A 87 27.13 8.05 -45.05
C ASP A 87 28.01 9.30 -44.93
N LEU A 88 27.77 10.15 -43.92
CA LEU A 88 28.61 11.32 -43.66
C LEU A 88 30.05 10.92 -43.27
N ARG A 89 30.22 9.85 -42.49
CA ARG A 89 31.55 9.31 -42.16
C ARG A 89 32.30 8.84 -43.41
N LYS A 90 31.64 8.12 -44.32
CA LYS A 90 32.25 7.71 -45.60
C LYS A 90 32.64 8.91 -46.46
N GLN A 91 31.78 9.93 -46.54
CA GLN A 91 32.10 11.16 -47.28
C GLN A 91 33.29 11.91 -46.67
N LEU A 92 33.38 11.95 -45.33
CA LEU A 92 34.51 12.57 -44.63
C LEU A 92 35.83 11.82 -44.93
N GLU A 93 35.81 10.49 -44.91
CA GLU A 93 36.97 9.65 -45.24
C GLU A 93 37.44 9.90 -46.68
N LEU A 94 36.53 9.93 -47.66
CA LEU A 94 36.85 10.24 -49.06
C LEU A 94 37.48 11.63 -49.20
N LEU A 95 36.96 12.63 -48.49
CA LEU A 95 37.49 14.00 -48.53
C LEU A 95 38.89 14.09 -47.91
N GLN A 96 39.14 13.36 -46.83
CA GLN A 96 40.46 13.29 -46.20
C GLN A 96 41.50 12.65 -47.14
N LEU A 97 41.14 11.57 -47.82
CA LEU A 97 42.00 10.93 -48.84
C LEU A 97 42.30 11.87 -50.00
N PHE A 98 41.28 12.56 -50.53
CA PHE A 98 41.45 13.54 -51.60
C PHE A 98 42.39 14.67 -51.20
N LYS A 99 42.25 15.20 -49.97
CA LYS A 99 43.14 16.25 -49.46
C LYS A 99 44.59 15.80 -49.41
N LEU A 100 44.84 14.57 -48.96
CA LEU A 100 46.18 13.98 -48.92
C LEU A 100 46.77 13.83 -50.33
N GLU A 101 45.96 13.42 -51.32
CA GLU A 101 46.40 13.32 -52.72
C GLU A 101 46.76 14.71 -53.31
N VAL A 102 45.98 15.75 -53.02
CA VAL A 102 46.29 17.11 -53.47
C VAL A 102 47.58 17.63 -52.82
N GLU A 103 47.76 17.41 -51.51
CA GLU A 103 48.95 17.85 -50.77
C GLU A 103 50.23 17.14 -51.27
N THR A 104 50.16 15.83 -51.54
CA THR A 104 51.28 15.08 -52.14
C THR A 104 51.67 15.58 -53.53
N ARG A 105 50.69 15.97 -54.36
CA ARG A 105 50.95 16.55 -55.70
C ARG A 105 51.45 18.00 -55.65
N SER A 106 51.12 18.76 -54.60
CA SER A 106 51.44 20.18 -54.49
C SER A 106 52.83 20.47 -53.89
N GLY A 107 53.51 19.46 -53.33
CA GLY A 107 54.90 19.59 -52.85
C GLY A 107 55.09 20.56 -51.67
N ARG A 108 54.01 20.99 -51.01
CA ARG A 108 54.04 21.85 -49.82
C ARG A 108 54.23 20.98 -48.57
N SER A 109 55.10 21.41 -47.65
CA SER A 109 55.43 20.67 -46.42
C SER A 109 54.19 20.27 -45.61
N THR A 110 54.20 19.02 -45.17
CA THR A 110 53.09 18.16 -44.74
C THR A 110 52.40 18.45 -43.41
N SER A 111 52.56 19.61 -42.75
CA SER A 111 52.15 19.68 -41.33
C SER A 111 51.50 20.98 -40.84
N ALA A 112 51.94 22.17 -41.25
CA ALA A 112 51.56 23.39 -40.52
C ALA A 112 50.06 23.74 -40.60
N GLY A 113 49.50 23.82 -41.82
CA GLY A 113 48.12 24.30 -42.01
C GLY A 113 47.04 23.27 -41.63
N LEU A 114 47.31 21.97 -41.84
CA LEU A 114 46.40 20.89 -41.44
C LEU A 114 46.36 20.75 -39.92
N GLN A 115 47.51 20.86 -39.25
CA GLN A 115 47.61 20.80 -37.79
C GLN A 115 46.97 22.01 -37.13
N GLU A 116 47.12 23.22 -37.67
CA GLU A 116 46.39 24.42 -37.21
C GLU A 116 44.87 24.26 -37.37
N TYR A 117 44.41 23.76 -38.52
CA TYR A 117 42.99 23.51 -38.74
C TYR A 117 42.43 22.47 -37.77
N GLN A 118 43.10 21.32 -37.61
CA GLN A 118 42.72 20.27 -36.67
C GLN A 118 42.70 20.79 -35.22
N THR A 119 43.66 21.64 -34.85
CA THR A 119 43.71 22.26 -33.52
C THR A 119 42.52 23.19 -33.31
N ARG A 120 42.18 24.05 -34.29
CA ARG A 120 41.02 24.95 -34.20
C ARG A 120 39.69 24.20 -34.18
N THR A 121 39.54 23.13 -34.97
CA THR A 121 38.35 22.27 -34.93
C THR A 121 38.21 21.62 -33.54
N ARG A 122 39.31 21.10 -33.00
CA ARG A 122 39.31 20.48 -31.67
C ARG A 122 39.01 21.47 -30.55
N GLU A 123 39.54 22.69 -30.66
CA GLU A 123 39.25 23.78 -29.73
C GLU A 123 37.76 24.15 -29.75
N ALA A 124 37.16 24.30 -30.93
CA ALA A 124 35.74 24.59 -31.08
C ALA A 124 34.83 23.48 -30.51
N GLU A 125 35.19 22.20 -30.71
CA GLU A 125 34.49 21.06 -30.10
C GLU A 125 34.56 21.09 -28.57
N LEU A 126 35.74 21.35 -28.01
CA LEU A 126 35.94 21.43 -26.57
C LEU A 126 35.18 22.63 -25.98
N GLU A 127 35.15 23.78 -26.65
CA GLU A 127 34.36 24.93 -26.23
C GLU A 127 32.86 24.65 -26.26
N GLN A 128 32.37 23.90 -27.25
CA GLN A 128 30.97 23.47 -27.29
C GLN A 128 30.66 22.50 -26.16
N GLU A 129 31.54 21.55 -25.88
CA GLU A 129 31.37 20.59 -24.80
C GLU A 129 31.40 21.27 -23.42
N VAL A 130 32.29 22.24 -23.21
CA VAL A 130 32.31 23.06 -21.99
C VAL A 130 30.99 23.83 -21.83
N ARG A 131 30.44 24.40 -22.91
CA ARG A 131 29.14 25.09 -22.86
C ARG A 131 28.01 24.13 -22.50
N ARG A 132 27.98 22.94 -23.10
CA ARG A 132 27.01 21.88 -22.81
C ARG A 132 27.10 21.44 -21.35
N LEU A 133 28.29 21.09 -20.87
CA LEU A 133 28.53 20.68 -19.48
C LEU A 133 28.16 21.77 -18.47
N LYS A 134 28.39 23.05 -18.79
CA LYS A 134 27.95 24.18 -17.95
C LYS A 134 26.42 24.28 -17.89
N GLN A 135 25.72 24.01 -18.99
CA GLN A 135 24.26 24.00 -19.01
C GLN A 135 23.71 22.81 -18.21
N ASP A 136 24.25 21.61 -18.41
CA ASP A 136 23.86 20.40 -17.69
C ASP A 136 24.09 20.57 -16.18
N ASN A 137 25.23 21.12 -15.76
CA ASN A 137 25.51 21.39 -14.34
C ASN A 137 24.49 22.37 -13.73
N ARG A 138 24.05 23.39 -14.49
CA ARG A 138 23.01 24.30 -14.00
C ARG A 138 21.68 23.56 -13.81
N GLY A 139 21.27 22.75 -14.78
CA GLY A 139 20.05 21.94 -14.67
C GLY A 139 20.10 20.93 -13.52
N LEU A 140 21.23 20.23 -13.33
CA LEU A 140 21.42 19.33 -12.19
C LEU A 140 21.34 20.06 -10.85
N LYS A 141 21.87 21.29 -10.78
CA LYS A 141 21.79 22.11 -9.56
C LYS A 141 20.36 22.53 -9.26
N GLU A 142 19.61 22.97 -10.28
CA GLU A 142 18.18 23.31 -10.15
C GLU A 142 17.36 22.11 -9.67
N GLN A 143 17.58 20.92 -10.25
CA GLN A 143 16.93 19.68 -9.80
C GLN A 143 17.32 19.30 -8.37
N ASN A 144 18.58 19.50 -7.98
CA ASN A 144 19.03 19.24 -6.61
C ASN A 144 18.32 20.19 -5.62
N ASP A 145 18.23 21.47 -5.96
CA ASP A 145 17.54 22.48 -5.14
C ASP A 145 16.04 22.16 -5.03
N GLU A 146 15.40 21.69 -6.10
CA GLU A 146 14.01 21.22 -6.08
C GLU A 146 13.81 19.99 -5.19
N LEU A 147 14.65 18.96 -5.34
CA LEU A 147 14.60 17.76 -4.51
C LEU A 147 14.83 18.07 -3.03
N ASN A 148 15.76 18.97 -2.71
CA ASN A 148 15.96 19.45 -1.35
C ASN A 148 14.69 20.14 -0.81
N GLY A 149 14.01 20.94 -1.63
CA GLY A 149 12.72 21.54 -1.28
C GLY A 149 11.62 20.50 -1.01
N GLN A 150 11.57 19.42 -1.80
CA GLN A 150 10.64 18.30 -1.59
C GLN A 150 10.94 17.55 -0.28
N ILE A 151 12.21 17.27 0.01
CA ILE A 151 12.64 16.62 1.27
C ILE A 151 12.19 17.44 2.49
N ILE A 152 12.40 18.75 2.46
CA ILE A 152 11.97 19.65 3.55
C ILE A 152 10.44 19.59 3.70
N THR A 153 9.70 19.64 2.60
CA THR A 153 8.23 19.59 2.60
C THR A 153 7.72 18.27 3.20
N LEU A 154 8.26 17.14 2.76
CA LEU A 154 7.92 15.81 3.29
C LEU A 154 8.28 15.67 4.76
N SER A 155 9.43 16.20 5.18
CA SER A 155 9.86 16.19 6.58
C SER A 155 8.89 16.98 7.47
N ILE A 156 8.43 18.15 7.02
CA ILE A 156 7.43 18.96 7.74
C ILE A 156 6.09 18.22 7.80
N GLN A 157 5.64 17.60 6.70
CA GLN A 157 4.39 16.84 6.66
C GLN A 157 4.46 15.60 7.57
N GLY A 158 5.58 14.86 7.55
CA GLY A 158 5.81 13.72 8.45
C GLY A 158 5.77 14.13 9.91
N ALA A 159 6.41 15.26 10.26
CA ALA A 159 6.32 15.83 11.61
C ALA A 159 4.88 16.20 11.99
N LYS A 160 4.15 16.90 11.11
CA LYS A 160 2.74 17.27 11.33
C LYS A 160 1.85 16.04 11.55
N ASN A 161 2.03 14.99 10.75
CA ASN A 161 1.28 13.75 10.88
C ASN A 161 1.57 13.05 12.21
N LEU A 162 2.82 13.08 12.70
CA LEU A 162 3.17 12.53 14.01
C LEU A 162 2.47 13.28 15.15
N PHE A 163 2.41 14.62 15.07
CA PHE A 163 1.66 15.44 16.03
C PHE A 163 0.15 15.18 15.96
N ALA A 164 -0.42 14.96 14.77
CA ALA A 164 -1.83 14.65 14.59
C ALA A 164 -2.21 13.23 15.06
N ALA A 165 -1.37 12.23 14.76
CA ALA A 165 -1.56 10.84 15.17
C ALA A 165 -1.50 10.65 16.69
N SER A 166 -0.82 11.56 17.41
CA SER A 166 -0.77 11.58 18.88
C SER A 166 -2.15 11.79 19.53
N PHE A 167 -3.16 12.23 18.76
CA PHE A 167 -4.50 12.50 19.28
C PHE A 167 -5.56 11.45 18.92
N SER A 168 -5.35 10.60 17.90
CA SER A 168 -6.40 9.72 17.40
C SER A 168 -6.19 8.23 17.63
N GLU A 169 -4.96 7.69 17.63
CA GLU A 169 -4.75 6.23 17.81
C GLU A 169 -3.24 5.98 18.00
N SER A 170 -2.79 5.82 19.25
CA SER A 170 -1.39 5.49 19.53
C SER A 170 -1.21 3.97 19.61
N LEU A 171 -0.16 3.44 18.98
CA LEU A 171 0.33 2.05 19.17
C LEU A 171 0.46 1.68 20.66
N ALA A 172 0.72 2.65 21.54
CA ALA A 172 0.75 2.45 22.98
C ALA A 172 -0.63 2.08 23.58
N ALA A 173 -1.74 2.54 22.99
CA ALA A 173 -3.09 2.17 23.41
C ALA A 173 -3.40 0.72 23.01
N GLU A 174 -2.98 0.29 21.82
CA GLU A 174 -3.16 -1.08 21.32
C GLU A 174 -2.29 -2.09 22.09
N ILE A 175 -1.04 -1.74 22.41
CA ILE A 175 -0.17 -2.57 23.26
C ILE A 175 -0.78 -2.73 24.67
N ASN A 176 -1.35 -1.67 25.25
CA ASN A 176 -2.00 -1.73 26.55
C ASN A 176 -3.29 -2.56 26.54
N SER A 177 -4.09 -2.52 25.47
CA SER A 177 -5.32 -3.33 25.40
C SER A 177 -5.01 -4.82 25.29
N VAL A 178 -4.04 -5.23 24.47
CA VAL A 178 -3.65 -6.64 24.33
C VAL A 178 -3.16 -7.21 25.66
N SER A 179 -2.35 -6.44 26.41
CA SER A 179 -1.85 -6.87 27.73
C SER A 179 -2.96 -7.01 28.80
N ARG A 180 -4.06 -6.26 28.65
CA ARG A 180 -5.20 -6.30 29.58
C ARG A 180 -6.06 -7.53 29.35
N ASP A 181 -6.24 -7.94 28.10
CA ASP A 181 -7.03 -9.12 27.76
C ASP A 181 -6.37 -10.41 28.25
N GLU A 182 -5.04 -10.52 28.09
CA GLU A 182 -4.27 -11.64 28.65
C GLU A 182 -4.36 -11.71 30.19
N LEU A 183 -4.33 -10.56 30.87
CA LEU A 183 -4.49 -10.48 32.33
C LEU A 183 -5.89 -10.92 32.78
N MET A 184 -6.95 -10.50 32.06
CA MET A 184 -8.32 -10.91 32.34
C MET A 184 -8.51 -12.43 32.14
N GLU A 185 -7.89 -13.01 31.11
CA GLU A 185 -7.95 -14.46 30.88
C GLU A 185 -7.25 -15.24 32.01
N ALA A 186 -6.11 -14.75 32.50
CA ALA A 186 -5.40 -15.36 33.63
C ALA A 186 -6.24 -15.31 34.93
N ILE A 187 -6.94 -14.20 35.18
CA ILE A 187 -7.85 -14.06 36.33
C ILE A 187 -9.00 -15.06 36.21
N HIS A 188 -9.65 -15.16 35.05
CA HIS A 188 -10.74 -16.12 34.83
C HIS A 188 -10.30 -17.57 35.05
N LYS A 189 -9.11 -17.97 34.55
CA LYS A 189 -8.56 -19.32 34.80
C LYS A 189 -8.31 -19.58 36.28
N GLN A 190 -7.82 -18.57 37.02
CA GLN A 190 -7.59 -18.70 38.44
C GLN A 190 -8.90 -18.82 39.23
N GLU A 191 -9.95 -18.09 38.85
CA GLU A 191 -11.29 -18.20 39.44
C GLU A 191 -11.89 -19.59 39.21
N GLU A 192 -11.72 -20.16 38.02
CA GLU A 192 -12.17 -21.52 37.72
C GLU A 192 -11.47 -22.57 38.60
N ILE A 193 -10.14 -22.45 38.77
CA ILE A 193 -9.36 -23.32 39.66
C ILE A 193 -9.86 -23.19 41.10
N ASN A 194 -10.09 -21.97 41.57
CA ASN A 194 -10.59 -21.74 42.93
C ASN A 194 -11.97 -22.35 43.14
N TYR A 195 -12.88 -22.23 42.17
CA TYR A 195 -14.18 -22.88 42.21
C TYR A 195 -14.08 -24.40 42.35
N ARG A 196 -13.18 -25.02 41.58
CA ARG A 196 -12.94 -26.47 41.64
C ARG A 196 -12.32 -26.91 42.96
N LEU A 197 -11.41 -26.11 43.52
CA LEU A 197 -10.83 -26.37 44.84
C LEU A 197 -11.88 -26.25 45.95
N GLN A 198 -12.78 -25.27 45.84
CA GLN A 198 -13.86 -25.09 46.79
C GLN A 198 -14.83 -26.28 46.77
N ASP A 199 -15.28 -26.73 45.60
CA ASP A 199 -16.12 -27.93 45.46
C ASP A 199 -15.41 -29.19 46.01
N TYR A 200 -14.10 -29.33 45.80
CA TYR A 200 -13.33 -30.43 46.36
C TYR A 200 -13.28 -30.39 47.89
N ILE A 201 -13.05 -29.22 48.48
CA ILE A 201 -13.08 -29.02 49.94
C ILE A 201 -14.47 -29.33 50.48
N ASP A 202 -15.53 -28.80 49.86
CA ASP A 202 -16.91 -29.01 50.28
C ASP A 202 -17.27 -30.51 50.31
N ARG A 203 -16.85 -31.28 49.30
CA ARG A 203 -17.01 -32.75 49.29
C ARG A 203 -16.32 -33.45 50.45
N ILE A 204 -15.10 -33.02 50.80
CA ILE A 204 -14.37 -33.57 51.96
C ILE A 204 -15.09 -33.21 53.26
N ILE A 205 -15.51 -31.95 53.41
CA ILE A 205 -16.20 -31.48 54.61
C ILE A 205 -17.51 -32.25 54.80
N VAL A 206 -18.31 -32.45 53.75
CA VAL A 206 -19.54 -33.26 53.80
C VAL A 206 -19.22 -34.68 54.27
N ALA A 207 -18.21 -35.34 53.68
CA ALA A 207 -17.82 -36.69 54.08
C ALA A 207 -17.39 -36.77 55.55
N ILE A 208 -16.69 -35.76 56.06
CA ILE A 208 -16.29 -35.67 57.48
C ILE A 208 -17.51 -35.47 58.38
N MET A 209 -18.42 -34.58 58.00
CA MET A 209 -19.66 -34.31 58.76
C MET A 209 -20.52 -35.57 58.90
N GLU A 210 -20.54 -36.44 57.88
CA GLU A 210 -21.29 -37.70 57.89
C GLU A 210 -20.63 -38.81 58.74
N SER A 211 -19.30 -38.79 58.88
CA SER A 211 -18.55 -39.90 59.49
C SER A 211 -18.04 -39.61 60.90
N ASN A 212 -17.51 -38.41 61.18
CA ASN A 212 -17.09 -38.00 62.53
C ASN A 212 -17.00 -36.47 62.65
N PRO A 213 -18.09 -35.77 63.00
CA PRO A 213 -18.14 -34.30 62.98
C PRO A 213 -17.30 -33.61 64.06
N SER A 214 -16.94 -34.34 65.14
CA SER A 214 -16.18 -33.77 66.27
C SER A 214 -14.79 -33.25 65.89
N ILE A 215 -14.23 -33.70 64.76
CA ILE A 215 -12.89 -33.28 64.30
C ILE A 215 -12.87 -31.87 63.70
N LEU A 216 -14.03 -31.30 63.35
CA LEU A 216 -14.16 -29.94 62.83
C LEU A 216 -14.28 -28.90 63.97
N GLU A 217 -14.30 -29.33 65.23
CA GLU A 217 -14.37 -28.43 66.38
C GLU A 217 -13.04 -27.68 66.57
N VAL A 218 -13.08 -26.37 66.35
CA VAL A 218 -11.94 -25.48 66.58
C VAL A 218 -11.85 -25.22 68.09
N LYS A 219 -10.76 -25.69 68.72
CA LYS A 219 -10.47 -25.50 70.15
C LYS A 219 -9.87 -24.13 70.46
#